data_AF-A0A936JE29-F1
#
_entry.id   AF-A0A936JE29-F1
#
_cell.length_a   1.000
_cell.length_b   1.000
_cell.length_c   1.000
_cell.angle_alpha   90.00
_cell.angle_beta   90.00
_cell.angle_gamma   90.00
#
_symmetry.space_group_name_H-M   'P 1'
#
loop_
_entity.id
_entity.type
_entity.pdbx_description
1 polymer ?
#
loop_
_entity_poly.entity_id
_entity_poly.type
_entity_poly.pdbx_seq_one_letter_code
_entity_poly.pdbx_strand_id
1 'polypeptide(L)'
;MNTQDIIAIQKHILGVQNFVDPYQWIAADINKDHRVTASDLVELRKLILLKIDQFTRNTSWRFIDKKYRFLTTSPLLEDFKEKVDLQSETGVFTDVDFVAIKVGDVTGDARTQVDDGLIEERTTVDTSLWGIEERAMPGQNTEMRIPVYAPKMKSQGYQISLFYNSFIMSIKGIEAGKHLLSSENYSIDEKNGVVRVQYNQNESLNNTSDDPAFYLVVKNIVGVPSDKTTHLDGQR
;
A
#
# COMPACT_ATOMS: atom_id res chain seq x y z
N MET A 1 1.52 -2.38 -7.15
CA MET A 1 1.83 -1.69 -5.88
C MET A 1 0.73 -1.89 -4.87
N ASN A 2 0.80 -3.02 -4.19
CA ASN A 2 -0.16 -3.45 -3.19
C ASN A 2 0.57 -4.17 -2.04
N THR A 3 -0.19 -4.79 -1.13
CA THR A 3 0.38 -5.50 0.03
C THR A 3 1.27 -6.70 -0.35
N GLN A 4 1.05 -7.34 -1.48
CA GLN A 4 1.89 -8.43 -2.01
C GLN A 4 3.31 -7.96 -2.36
N ASP A 5 3.46 -6.73 -2.86
CA ASP A 5 4.79 -6.15 -3.13
C ASP A 5 5.58 -5.97 -1.84
N ILE A 6 4.93 -5.43 -0.79
CA ILE A 6 5.52 -5.34 0.56
C ILE A 6 5.98 -6.72 1.04
N ILE A 7 5.13 -7.74 0.88
CA ILE A 7 5.45 -9.11 1.32
C ILE A 7 6.62 -9.70 0.53
N ALA A 8 6.66 -9.48 -0.79
CA ALA A 8 7.73 -9.97 -1.65
C ALA A 8 9.08 -9.34 -1.29
N ILE A 9 9.13 -8.01 -1.11
CA ILE A 9 10.34 -7.29 -0.66
C ILE A 9 10.75 -7.77 0.75
N GLN A 10 9.80 -7.93 1.66
CA GLN A 10 10.09 -8.39 3.02
C GLN A 10 10.67 -9.82 3.04
N LYS A 11 10.13 -10.74 2.25
CA LYS A 11 10.68 -12.10 2.11
C LYS A 11 12.08 -12.09 1.53
N HIS A 12 12.34 -11.20 0.58
CA HIS A 12 13.68 -11.02 0.00
C HIS A 12 14.68 -10.55 1.06
N ILE A 13 14.36 -9.49 1.81
CA ILE A 13 15.21 -8.96 2.89
C ILE A 13 15.51 -10.03 3.95
N LEU A 14 14.54 -10.89 4.24
CA LEU A 14 14.68 -11.96 5.23
C LEU A 14 15.35 -13.23 4.69
N GLY A 15 15.70 -13.28 3.40
CA GLY A 15 16.29 -14.47 2.76
C GLY A 15 15.33 -15.66 2.62
N VAL A 16 14.03 -15.44 2.80
CA VAL A 16 12.99 -16.47 2.66
C VAL A 16 12.69 -16.76 1.19
N GLN A 17 12.69 -15.73 0.36
CA GLN A 17 12.46 -15.84 -1.08
C GLN A 17 13.28 -14.79 -1.81
N ASN A 18 14.30 -15.22 -2.55
CA ASN A 18 15.17 -14.32 -3.29
C ASN A 18 14.48 -13.80 -4.56
N PHE A 19 14.86 -12.59 -4.96
CA PHE A 19 14.53 -12.09 -6.29
C PHE A 19 15.30 -12.88 -7.34
N VAL A 20 14.62 -13.21 -8.43
CA VAL A 20 15.15 -14.02 -9.53
C VAL A 20 15.43 -13.18 -10.77
N ASP A 21 14.82 -12.01 -10.87
CA ASP A 21 14.96 -11.08 -11.98
C ASP A 21 15.63 -9.77 -11.50
N PRO A 22 16.66 -9.26 -12.20
CA PRO A 22 17.29 -7.98 -11.86
C PRO A 22 16.32 -6.79 -11.78
N TYR A 23 15.23 -6.80 -12.55
CA TYR A 23 14.22 -5.74 -12.49
C TYR A 23 13.48 -5.69 -11.15
N GLN A 24 13.36 -6.82 -10.44
CA GLN A 24 12.75 -6.85 -9.10
C GLN A 24 13.61 -6.09 -8.08
N TRP A 25 14.93 -6.17 -8.20
CA TRP A 25 15.83 -5.40 -7.33
C TRP A 25 15.65 -3.89 -7.56
N ILE A 26 15.53 -3.48 -8.82
CA ILE A 26 15.39 -2.07 -9.20
C ILE A 26 14.02 -1.52 -8.78
N ALA A 27 12.97 -2.33 -8.87
CA ALA A 27 11.66 -1.98 -8.35
C ALA A 27 11.64 -1.94 -6.81
N ALA A 28 12.42 -2.78 -6.14
CA ALA A 28 12.48 -2.86 -4.67
C ALA A 28 13.36 -1.78 -4.01
N ASP A 29 14.33 -1.21 -4.73
CA ASP A 29 15.14 -0.06 -4.29
C ASP A 29 14.33 1.25 -4.45
N ILE A 30 13.49 1.51 -3.45
CA ILE A 30 12.50 2.58 -3.48
C ILE A 30 13.15 3.91 -3.15
N ASN A 31 14.07 3.93 -2.18
CA ASN A 31 14.74 5.15 -1.77
C ASN A 31 15.98 5.49 -2.65
N LYS A 32 16.26 4.68 -3.68
CA LYS A 32 17.34 4.83 -4.66
C LYS A 32 18.72 4.93 -3.98
N ASP A 33 18.99 4.05 -3.03
CA ASP A 33 20.27 3.97 -2.33
C ASP A 33 21.12 2.76 -2.74
N HIS A 34 20.69 2.03 -3.77
CA HIS A 34 21.32 0.83 -4.33
C HIS A 34 21.32 -0.37 -3.37
N ARG A 35 20.39 -0.38 -2.41
CA ARG A 35 20.18 -1.50 -1.49
C ARG A 35 18.68 -1.78 -1.40
N VAL A 36 18.34 -3.03 -1.08
CA VAL A 36 16.95 -3.40 -0.74
C VAL A 36 16.92 -3.68 0.75
N THR A 37 16.29 -2.79 1.51
CA THR A 37 16.31 -2.82 2.97
C THR A 37 14.95 -2.46 3.58
N ALA A 38 14.87 -2.47 4.91
CA ALA A 38 13.64 -2.11 5.61
C ALA A 38 13.20 -0.66 5.36
N SER A 39 14.10 0.27 4.99
CA SER A 39 13.71 1.64 4.66
C SER A 39 12.85 1.72 3.41
N ASP A 40 13.09 0.85 2.42
CA ASP A 40 12.28 0.75 1.20
C ASP A 40 10.84 0.35 1.54
N LEU A 41 10.67 -0.62 2.45
CA LEU A 41 9.35 -1.03 2.94
C LEU A 41 8.60 0.10 3.64
N VAL A 42 9.32 0.93 4.42
CA VAL A 42 8.72 2.08 5.11
C VAL A 42 8.24 3.11 4.09
N GLU A 43 9.06 3.43 3.09
CA GLU A 43 8.70 4.41 2.08
C GLU A 43 7.56 3.91 1.17
N LEU A 44 7.57 2.62 0.77
CA LEU A 44 6.47 1.99 0.04
C LEU A 44 5.14 2.10 0.80
N ARG A 45 5.18 1.76 2.08
CA ARG A 45 3.99 1.77 2.94
C ARG A 45 3.44 3.17 3.10
N LYS A 46 4.30 4.18 3.24
CA LYS A 46 3.88 5.59 3.27
C LYS A 46 3.17 5.98 1.99
N LEU A 47 3.66 5.58 0.82
CA LEU A 47 3.01 5.85 -0.46
C LEU A 47 1.65 5.14 -0.57
N ILE A 48 1.59 3.84 -0.22
CA ILE A 48 0.34 3.05 -0.24
C ILE A 48 -0.73 3.67 0.67
N LEU A 49 -0.33 4.18 1.83
CA LEU A 49 -1.20 4.85 2.79
C LEU A 49 -1.45 6.33 2.46
N LEU A 50 -0.93 6.86 1.35
CA LEU A 50 -1.03 8.27 0.98
C LEU A 50 -0.53 9.24 2.08
N LYS A 51 0.48 8.83 2.84
CA LYS A 51 1.25 9.72 3.74
C LYS A 51 2.25 10.58 2.97
N ILE A 52 2.64 10.09 1.81
CA ILE A 52 3.41 10.79 0.78
C ILE A 52 2.68 10.58 -0.55
N ASP A 53 2.80 11.53 -1.45
CA ASP A 53 2.24 11.49 -2.81
C ASP A 53 3.24 10.96 -3.84
N GLN A 54 4.54 11.10 -3.57
CA GLN A 54 5.64 10.61 -4.39
C GLN A 54 6.84 10.18 -3.54
N PHE A 55 7.72 9.38 -4.12
CA PHE A 55 9.00 9.02 -3.50
C PHE A 55 9.92 10.23 -3.39
N THR A 56 10.70 10.30 -2.31
CA THR A 56 11.52 11.49 -2.01
C THR A 56 12.77 11.55 -2.89
N ARG A 57 13.33 10.38 -3.21
CA ARG A 57 14.64 10.24 -3.88
C ARG A 57 14.57 9.48 -5.19
N ASN A 58 13.37 9.06 -5.59
CA ASN A 58 13.17 8.19 -6.75
C ASN A 58 11.96 8.65 -7.57
N THR A 59 11.84 8.12 -8.77
CA THR A 59 10.70 8.35 -9.66
C THR A 59 9.70 7.21 -9.55
N SER A 60 8.46 7.43 -9.98
CA SER A 60 7.46 6.35 -10.03
C SER A 60 7.80 5.26 -11.05
N TRP A 61 8.56 5.63 -12.08
CA TRP A 61 8.99 4.76 -13.16
C TRP A 61 10.48 4.99 -13.43
N ARG A 62 11.21 3.89 -13.58
CA ARG A 62 12.60 3.87 -14.04
C ARG A 62 12.62 3.20 -15.41
N PHE A 63 13.47 3.67 -16.30
CA PHE A 63 13.57 3.17 -17.67
C PHE A 63 14.98 2.67 -17.89
N ILE A 64 15.12 1.53 -18.54
CA ILE A 64 16.41 0.93 -18.87
C ILE A 64 16.40 0.57 -20.33
N ASP A 65 17.50 0.82 -21.04
CA ASP A 65 17.64 0.35 -22.43
C ASP A 65 17.38 -1.16 -22.49
N LYS A 66 16.46 -1.59 -23.37
CA LYS A 66 16.07 -2.99 -23.54
C LYS A 66 17.25 -3.88 -23.98
N LYS A 67 18.30 -3.30 -24.55
CA LYS A 67 19.54 -4.00 -24.92
C LYS A 67 20.49 -4.19 -23.75
N TYR A 68 20.29 -3.47 -22.64
CA TYR A 68 21.10 -3.66 -21.46
C TYR A 68 21.00 -5.12 -20.97
N ARG A 69 22.13 -5.69 -20.55
CA ARG A 69 22.21 -7.05 -20.04
C ARG A 69 22.87 -6.99 -18.67
N PHE A 70 22.14 -7.39 -17.64
CA PHE A 70 22.69 -7.54 -16.30
C PHE A 70 23.65 -8.72 -16.30
N LEU A 71 24.88 -8.48 -15.85
CA LEU A 71 25.96 -9.48 -15.84
C LEU A 71 26.23 -10.02 -14.44
N THR A 72 25.66 -9.40 -13.41
CA THR A 72 25.95 -9.71 -12.01
C THR A 72 24.69 -10.13 -11.25
N THR A 73 24.90 -10.73 -10.10
CA THR A 73 23.84 -11.01 -9.11
C THR A 73 23.52 -9.78 -8.24
N SER A 74 24.15 -8.64 -8.50
CA SER A 74 23.99 -7.38 -7.76
C SER A 74 23.63 -6.25 -8.72
N PRO A 75 22.46 -6.32 -9.37
CA PRO A 75 22.06 -5.43 -10.47
C PRO A 75 22.02 -3.94 -10.08
N LEU A 76 21.78 -3.63 -8.80
CA LEU A 76 21.78 -2.26 -8.27
C LEU A 76 23.17 -1.58 -8.30
N LEU A 77 24.25 -2.36 -8.41
CA LEU A 77 25.61 -1.85 -8.49
C LEU A 77 26.12 -1.72 -9.93
N GLU A 78 25.34 -2.21 -10.91
CA GLU A 78 25.71 -2.09 -12.31
C GLU A 78 25.35 -0.69 -12.85
N ASP A 79 26.17 -0.16 -13.76
CA ASP A 79 25.96 1.17 -14.37
C ASP A 79 25.00 1.08 -15.57
N PHE A 80 23.76 0.68 -15.31
CA PHE A 80 22.71 0.75 -16.33
C PHE A 80 22.29 2.20 -16.55
N LYS A 81 22.22 2.60 -17.82
CA LYS A 81 21.81 3.95 -18.18
C LYS A 81 20.28 4.06 -18.17
N GLU A 82 19.79 5.09 -17.49
CA GLU A 82 18.36 5.42 -17.43
C GLU A 82 17.93 6.41 -18.52
N LYS A 83 18.88 6.78 -19.37
CA LYS A 83 18.72 7.68 -20.50
C LYS A 83 19.54 7.13 -21.64
N VAL A 84 19.04 7.29 -22.87
CA VAL A 84 19.80 7.03 -24.08
C VAL A 84 20.20 8.37 -24.64
N ASP A 85 21.51 8.60 -24.79
CA ASP A 85 22.01 9.78 -25.51
C ASP A 85 21.83 9.54 -27.00
N LEU A 86 20.94 10.34 -27.57
CA LEU A 86 20.54 10.25 -28.96
C LEU A 86 21.43 11.19 -29.79
N GLN A 87 22.42 10.62 -30.47
CA GLN A 87 23.18 11.34 -31.49
C GLN A 87 22.80 10.82 -32.87
N SER A 88 22.30 11.71 -33.73
CA SER A 88 21.97 11.38 -35.12
C SER A 88 22.29 12.57 -36.02
N GLU A 89 22.96 12.28 -37.14
CA GLU A 89 23.19 13.25 -38.22
C GLU A 89 21.95 13.41 -39.12
N THR A 90 20.98 12.49 -39.05
CA THR A 90 19.78 12.44 -39.91
C THR A 90 18.47 12.75 -39.16
N GLY A 91 18.49 12.80 -37.83
CA GLY A 91 17.32 13.08 -36.98
C GLY A 91 16.34 11.91 -36.78
N VAL A 92 16.63 10.74 -37.35
CA VAL A 92 15.78 9.54 -37.20
C VAL A 92 16.39 8.56 -36.20
N PHE A 93 15.60 8.11 -35.22
CA PHE A 93 15.98 7.12 -34.21
C PHE A 93 15.04 5.92 -34.32
N THR A 94 15.53 4.81 -34.86
CA THR A 94 14.74 3.58 -35.09
C THR A 94 15.06 2.46 -34.11
N ASP A 95 15.96 2.68 -33.16
CA ASP A 95 16.57 1.60 -32.38
C ASP A 95 16.72 1.96 -30.88
N VAL A 96 15.68 2.59 -30.34
CA VAL A 96 15.60 3.06 -28.97
C VAL A 96 14.39 2.41 -28.30
N ASP A 97 14.64 1.28 -27.64
CA ASP A 97 13.65 0.55 -26.87
C ASP A 97 13.99 0.60 -25.38
N PHE A 98 12.96 0.74 -24.53
CA PHE A 98 13.12 0.74 -23.08
C PHE A 98 12.30 -0.36 -22.40
N VAL A 99 12.85 -0.89 -21.32
CA VAL A 99 12.10 -1.59 -20.28
C VAL A 99 11.69 -0.56 -19.24
N ALA A 100 10.38 -0.41 -19.03
CA ALA A 100 9.82 0.44 -17.98
C ALA A 100 9.59 -0.37 -16.71
N ILE A 101 10.12 0.09 -15.59
CA ILE A 101 10.06 -0.57 -14.29
C ILE A 101 9.31 0.35 -13.33
N LYS A 102 8.19 -0.12 -12.80
CA LYS A 102 7.46 0.63 -11.79
C LYS A 102 8.13 0.43 -10.44
N VAL A 103 8.63 1.51 -9.85
CA VAL A 103 9.23 1.47 -8.51
C VAL A 103 8.14 1.09 -7.50
N GLY A 104 8.44 0.11 -6.64
CA GLY A 104 7.54 -0.46 -5.64
C GLY A 104 6.64 -1.60 -6.13
N ASP A 105 6.63 -1.94 -7.42
CA ASP A 105 5.94 -3.11 -7.95
C ASP A 105 6.96 -4.20 -8.32
N VAL A 106 7.13 -5.17 -7.42
CA VAL A 106 8.07 -6.28 -7.57
C VAL A 106 7.38 -7.57 -8.01
N THR A 107 6.05 -7.58 -7.95
CA THR A 107 5.21 -8.69 -8.37
C THR A 107 4.83 -8.61 -9.85
N GLY A 108 5.05 -7.45 -10.49
CA GLY A 108 4.76 -7.21 -11.89
C GLY A 108 3.28 -7.02 -12.15
N ASP A 109 2.53 -6.54 -11.16
CA ASP A 109 1.09 -6.29 -11.28
C ASP A 109 0.75 -5.01 -12.05
N ALA A 110 1.74 -4.14 -12.28
CA ALA A 110 1.57 -2.92 -13.05
C ALA A 110 1.46 -3.21 -14.54
N ARG A 111 0.24 -3.06 -15.08
CA ARG A 111 0.02 -3.03 -16.53
C ARG A 111 0.47 -1.68 -17.09
N THR A 112 1.34 -1.72 -18.11
CA THR A 112 1.76 -0.55 -18.92
C THR A 112 0.87 -0.31 -20.14
N GLN A 113 -0.07 -1.22 -20.40
CA GLN A 113 -0.96 -1.18 -21.55
C GLN A 113 -2.29 -0.53 -21.16
N VAL A 114 -2.56 0.65 -21.72
CA VAL A 114 -3.90 1.25 -21.70
C VAL A 114 -4.75 0.42 -22.67
N ASP A 115 -5.33 -0.67 -22.18
CA ASP A 115 -6.42 -1.32 -22.89
C ASP A 115 -7.68 -0.50 -22.60
N ASP A 116 -8.28 0.01 -23.67
CA ASP A 116 -9.33 1.03 -23.68
C ASP A 116 -10.60 0.48 -23.01
N GLY A 117 -10.69 0.59 -21.68
CA GLY A 117 -11.94 0.33 -20.94
C GLY A 117 -11.86 -0.54 -19.68
N LEU A 118 -10.70 -1.08 -19.28
CA LEU A 118 -10.57 -1.83 -18.03
C LEU A 118 -9.52 -1.21 -17.11
N ILE A 119 -9.91 -0.11 -16.46
CA ILE A 119 -9.31 0.25 -15.18
C ILE A 119 -9.73 -0.87 -14.22
N GLU A 120 -8.88 -1.88 -14.03
CA GLU A 120 -9.09 -2.80 -12.92
C GLU A 120 -9.00 -1.97 -11.63
N GLU A 121 -10.17 -1.72 -11.08
CA GLU A 121 -10.37 -1.25 -9.73
C GLU A 121 -9.48 -2.10 -8.83
N ARG A 122 -8.48 -1.47 -8.19
CA ARG A 122 -7.50 -2.15 -7.32
C ARG A 122 -8.25 -3.03 -6.36
N THR A 123 -8.31 -4.34 -6.63
CA THR A 123 -9.07 -5.38 -5.91
C THR A 123 -9.80 -4.77 -4.72
N THR A 124 -10.95 -4.16 -5.00
CA THR A 124 -11.85 -3.65 -3.97
C THR A 124 -12.24 -4.89 -3.19
N VAL A 125 -11.48 -5.19 -2.13
CA VAL A 125 -11.88 -6.18 -1.15
C VAL A 125 -13.22 -5.66 -0.68
N ASP A 126 -14.28 -6.38 -1.04
CA ASP A 126 -15.63 -6.04 -0.63
C ASP A 126 -15.60 -5.82 0.87
N THR A 127 -15.76 -4.57 1.27
CA THR A 127 -15.70 -4.13 2.65
C THR A 127 -16.89 -4.68 3.43
N SER A 128 -17.92 -5.20 2.75
CA SER A 128 -19.00 -5.99 3.38
C SER A 128 -18.48 -7.25 4.09
N LEU A 129 -17.30 -7.74 3.71
CA LEU A 129 -16.65 -8.88 4.37
C LEU A 129 -15.99 -8.49 5.69
N TRP A 130 -15.83 -7.20 5.97
CA TRP A 130 -15.28 -6.69 7.21
C TRP A 130 -16.41 -6.49 8.22
N GLY A 131 -16.26 -7.09 9.41
CA GLY A 131 -17.18 -6.83 10.50
C GLY A 131 -16.84 -5.49 11.16
N ILE A 132 -17.80 -4.57 11.20
CA ILE A 132 -17.69 -3.35 11.99
C ILE A 132 -18.95 -3.27 12.85
N GLU A 133 -18.78 -3.26 14.17
CA GLU A 133 -19.92 -3.14 15.08
C GLU A 133 -20.45 -1.71 15.07
N GLU A 134 -21.72 -1.56 14.65
CA GLU A 134 -22.45 -0.33 14.90
C GLU A 134 -22.66 -0.15 16.41
N ARG A 135 -22.26 1.02 16.91
CA ARG A 135 -22.44 1.39 18.31
C ARG A 135 -22.99 2.81 18.39
N ALA A 136 -23.90 3.04 19.32
CA ALA A 136 -24.36 4.39 19.63
C ALA A 136 -23.18 5.21 20.15
N MET A 137 -22.95 6.37 19.54
CA MET A 137 -21.90 7.27 19.98
C MET A 137 -22.27 7.84 21.35
N PRO A 138 -21.34 7.84 22.33
CA PRO A 138 -21.58 8.46 23.62
C PRO A 138 -21.69 9.99 23.45
N GLY A 139 -21.99 10.73 24.54
CA GLY A 139 -22.21 12.18 24.47
C GLY A 139 -21.08 12.97 23.78
N GLN A 140 -21.31 14.24 23.47
CA GLN A 140 -20.30 15.06 22.79
C GLN A 140 -18.94 15.01 23.50
N ASN A 141 -17.85 14.99 22.72
CA ASN A 141 -16.46 14.93 23.17
C ASN A 141 -16.03 13.66 23.91
N THR A 142 -16.83 12.60 23.84
CA THR A 142 -16.44 11.28 24.37
C THR A 142 -15.73 10.45 23.32
N GLU A 143 -14.81 9.60 23.80
CA GLU A 143 -14.06 8.65 22.98
C GLU A 143 -14.59 7.24 23.20
N MET A 144 -14.57 6.44 22.13
CA MET A 144 -14.94 5.04 22.20
C MET A 144 -14.11 4.21 21.22
N ARG A 145 -14.01 2.91 21.52
CA ARG A 145 -13.37 1.92 20.66
C ARG A 145 -14.43 1.21 19.84
N ILE A 146 -14.28 1.22 18.51
CA ILE A 146 -15.09 0.43 17.58
C ILE A 146 -14.24 -0.76 17.11
N PRO A 147 -14.63 -2.01 17.42
CA PRO A 147 -13.91 -3.18 16.94
C PRO A 147 -14.10 -3.35 15.42
N VAL A 148 -13.02 -3.70 14.74
CA VAL A 148 -13.01 -4.04 13.31
C VAL A 148 -12.50 -5.47 13.16
N TYR A 149 -13.28 -6.31 12.51
CA TYR A 149 -13.02 -7.73 12.30
C TYR A 149 -12.57 -7.97 10.86
N ALA A 150 -11.43 -8.63 10.70
CA ALA A 150 -10.94 -9.01 9.38
C ALA A 150 -11.76 -10.17 8.80
N PRO A 151 -11.93 -10.25 7.46
CA PRO A 151 -12.63 -11.34 6.81
C PRO A 151 -12.05 -12.70 7.19
N LYS A 152 -12.93 -13.70 7.37
CA LYS A 152 -12.55 -15.08 7.72
C LYS A 152 -11.97 -15.83 6.53
N MET A 153 -10.77 -15.45 6.14
CA MET A 153 -10.04 -16.02 5.02
C MET A 153 -8.55 -16.14 5.34
N LYS A 154 -7.88 -17.03 4.59
CA LYS A 154 -6.44 -17.19 4.66
C LYS A 154 -5.78 -16.13 3.78
N SER A 155 -5.03 -15.20 4.38
CA SER A 155 -4.28 -14.17 3.64
C SER A 155 -2.99 -13.80 4.38
N GLN A 156 -2.00 -13.23 3.69
CA GLN A 156 -0.75 -12.77 4.32
C GLN A 156 -0.82 -11.30 4.78
N GLY A 157 -1.96 -10.65 4.60
CA GLY A 157 -2.16 -9.25 4.86
C GLY A 157 -3.42 -8.71 4.21
N TYR A 158 -3.65 -7.42 4.40
CA TYR A 158 -4.74 -6.67 3.80
C TYR A 158 -4.39 -5.19 3.68
N GLN A 159 -5.10 -4.54 2.76
CA GLN A 159 -5.18 -3.10 2.64
C GLN A 159 -6.65 -2.71 2.52
N ILE A 160 -7.10 -1.76 3.34
CA ILE A 160 -8.48 -1.30 3.36
C ILE A 160 -8.57 0.21 3.47
N SER A 161 -9.67 0.77 2.96
CA SER A 161 -10.10 2.15 3.20
C SER A 161 -11.47 2.11 3.87
N LEU A 162 -11.60 2.77 5.01
CA LEU A 162 -12.84 2.90 5.76
C LEU A 162 -13.31 4.35 5.66
N PHE A 163 -14.56 4.56 5.27
CA PHE A 163 -15.15 5.89 5.16
C PHE A 163 -15.99 6.21 6.39
N TYR A 164 -15.92 7.46 6.83
CA TYR A 164 -16.66 7.94 7.98
C TYR A 164 -17.13 9.37 7.75
N ASN A 165 -18.22 9.74 8.44
CA ASN A 165 -18.71 11.10 8.40
C ASN A 165 -17.88 11.98 9.35
N SER A 166 -16.94 12.73 8.77
CA SER A 166 -16.05 13.63 9.51
C SER A 166 -16.74 14.86 10.12
N PHE A 167 -18.03 15.10 9.82
CA PHE A 167 -18.81 16.15 10.48
C PHE A 167 -19.36 15.73 11.84
N ILE A 168 -19.49 14.43 12.12
CA ILE A 168 -20.06 13.91 13.37
C ILE A 168 -19.04 13.18 14.24
N MET A 169 -17.95 12.68 13.66
CA MET A 169 -16.90 12.00 14.40
C MET A 169 -15.49 12.39 13.93
N SER A 170 -14.50 12.17 14.80
CA SER A 170 -13.09 12.20 14.42
C SER A 170 -12.41 10.89 14.83
N ILE A 171 -11.47 10.41 14.02
CA ILE A 171 -10.66 9.22 14.34
C ILE A 171 -9.38 9.70 15.02
N LYS A 172 -9.13 9.25 16.25
CA LYS A 172 -7.93 9.62 17.03
C LYS A 172 -6.76 8.69 16.77
N GLY A 173 -7.04 7.47 16.32
CA GLY A 173 -6.01 6.51 15.98
C GLY A 173 -6.59 5.12 15.80
N ILE A 174 -5.67 4.17 15.65
CA ILE A 174 -5.97 2.75 15.66
C ILE A 174 -5.19 2.11 16.80
N GLU A 175 -5.88 1.30 17.59
CA GLU A 175 -5.26 0.43 18.57
C GLU A 175 -5.21 -1.00 18.04
N ALA A 176 -4.09 -1.69 18.32
CA ALA A 176 -3.93 -3.08 17.95
C ALA A 176 -4.96 -3.97 18.64
N GLY A 177 -5.55 -4.89 17.88
CA GLY A 177 -6.27 -6.05 18.39
C GLY A 177 -5.39 -7.27 18.22
N LYS A 178 -5.89 -8.29 17.52
CA LYS A 178 -5.09 -9.45 17.13
C LYS A 178 -3.95 -9.09 16.16
N HIS A 179 -4.14 -8.10 15.31
CA HIS A 179 -3.13 -7.67 14.35
C HIS A 179 -2.32 -6.52 14.94
N LEU A 180 -1.01 -6.74 15.06
CA LEU A 180 -0.07 -5.74 15.58
C LEU A 180 0.05 -4.58 14.59
N LEU A 181 -0.63 -3.48 14.90
CA LEU A 181 -0.61 -2.25 14.14
C LEU A 181 0.08 -1.14 14.94
N SER A 182 0.80 -0.28 14.22
CA SER A 182 1.38 0.95 14.74
C SER A 182 0.91 2.14 13.88
N SER A 183 1.33 3.35 14.24
CA SER A 183 1.11 4.54 13.42
C SER A 183 1.65 4.40 11.99
N GLU A 184 2.62 3.52 11.74
CA GLU A 184 3.14 3.25 10.39
C GLU A 184 2.12 2.52 9.50
N ASN A 185 1.17 1.80 10.08
CA ASN A 185 0.23 0.93 9.38
C ASN A 185 -1.05 1.61 8.92
N TYR A 186 -1.28 2.87 9.28
CA TYR A 186 -2.50 3.57 8.89
C TYR A 186 -2.28 5.04 8.58
N SER A 187 -3.23 5.63 7.87
CA SER A 187 -3.37 7.08 7.70
C SER A 187 -4.82 7.50 7.92
N ILE A 188 -5.00 8.74 8.37
CA ILE A 188 -6.30 9.34 8.62
C ILE A 188 -6.36 10.62 7.79
N ASP A 189 -7.30 10.64 6.85
CA ASP A 189 -7.64 11.81 6.05
C ASP A 189 -8.93 12.39 6.62
N GLU A 190 -8.78 13.26 7.64
CA GLU A 190 -9.93 13.86 8.33
C GLU A 190 -10.78 14.73 7.39
N LYS A 191 -10.13 15.36 6.41
CA LYS A 191 -10.79 16.24 5.44
C LYS A 191 -11.78 15.46 4.58
N ASN A 192 -11.38 14.28 4.10
CA ASN A 192 -12.23 13.44 3.25
C ASN A 192 -12.97 12.34 4.02
N GLY A 193 -12.77 12.24 5.33
CA GLY A 193 -13.41 11.22 6.16
C GLY A 193 -12.96 9.80 5.80
N VAL A 194 -11.66 9.58 5.61
CA VAL A 194 -11.13 8.27 5.20
C VAL A 194 -10.01 7.80 6.12
N VAL A 195 -10.10 6.56 6.60
CA VAL A 195 -8.99 5.87 7.29
C VAL A 195 -8.47 4.77 6.38
N ARG A 196 -7.16 4.76 6.12
CA ARG A 196 -6.51 3.67 5.36
C ARG A 196 -5.70 2.82 6.31
N VAL A 197 -5.80 1.51 6.18
CA VAL A 197 -5.07 0.55 7.01
C VAL A 197 -4.37 -0.46 6.11
N GLN A 198 -3.09 -0.71 6.39
CA GLN A 198 -2.29 -1.72 5.71
C GLN A 198 -1.61 -2.60 6.75
N TYR A 199 -1.84 -3.91 6.65
CA TYR A 199 -1.24 -4.91 7.50
C TYR A 199 -0.67 -6.05 6.65
N ASN A 200 0.47 -6.58 7.06
CA ASN A 200 1.06 -7.76 6.44
C ASN A 200 1.95 -8.52 7.42
N GLN A 201 2.14 -9.80 7.12
CA GLN A 201 3.08 -10.68 7.83
C GLN A 201 3.60 -11.77 6.86
N ASN A 202 4.66 -12.47 7.25
CA ASN A 202 5.30 -13.47 6.38
C ASN A 202 4.43 -14.72 6.19
N GLU A 203 3.81 -15.19 7.26
CA GLU A 203 2.94 -16.37 7.23
C GLU A 203 1.50 -15.97 6.96
N SER A 204 0.71 -16.87 6.37
CA SER A 204 -0.71 -16.59 6.21
C SER A 204 -1.39 -16.47 7.57
N LEU A 205 -2.08 -15.35 7.79
CA LEU A 205 -3.11 -15.24 8.80
C LEU A 205 -4.17 -16.30 8.53
N ASN A 206 -4.51 -17.08 9.54
CA ASN A 206 -5.76 -17.80 9.55
C ASN A 206 -6.75 -16.97 10.39
N ASN A 207 -7.52 -16.12 9.73
CA ASN A 207 -8.53 -15.30 10.38
C ASN A 207 -9.75 -16.18 10.72
N THR A 208 -9.59 -17.05 11.72
CA THR A 208 -10.67 -17.93 12.20
C THR A 208 -11.28 -17.43 13.50
N SER A 209 -10.69 -16.40 14.11
CA SER A 209 -11.15 -15.87 15.39
C SER A 209 -12.26 -14.85 15.21
N ASP A 210 -13.17 -14.80 16.18
CA ASP A 210 -14.14 -13.72 16.37
C ASP A 210 -13.53 -12.53 17.15
N ASP A 211 -12.21 -12.50 17.36
CA ASP A 211 -11.52 -11.36 17.97
C ASP A 211 -11.32 -10.21 16.97
N PRO A 212 -11.42 -8.94 17.41
CA PRO A 212 -11.12 -7.79 16.55
C PRO A 212 -9.70 -7.83 16.02
N ALA A 213 -9.54 -7.59 14.72
CA ALA A 213 -8.25 -7.36 14.10
C ALA A 213 -7.58 -6.12 14.69
N PHE A 214 -8.36 -5.05 14.84
CA PHE A 214 -7.96 -3.80 15.46
C PHE A 214 -9.18 -3.00 15.95
N TYR A 215 -8.92 -1.90 16.63
CA TYR A 215 -9.95 -0.98 17.10
C TYR A 215 -9.74 0.41 16.52
N LEU A 216 -10.79 1.02 16.00
CA LEU A 216 -10.82 2.45 15.71
C LEU A 216 -11.09 3.20 17.02
N VAL A 217 -10.23 4.16 17.36
CA VAL A 217 -10.48 5.09 18.46
C VAL A 217 -11.22 6.30 17.88
N VAL A 218 -12.50 6.41 18.21
CA VAL A 218 -13.42 7.39 17.63
C VAL A 218 -13.84 8.39 18.70
N LYS A 219 -13.82 9.67 18.38
CA LYS A 219 -14.35 10.74 19.23
C LYS A 219 -15.61 11.34 18.62
N ASN A 220 -16.68 11.39 19.40
CA ASN A 220 -17.89 12.11 19.01
C ASN A 220 -17.63 13.63 19.06
N ILE A 221 -17.79 14.33 17.94
CA ILE A 221 -17.56 15.79 17.90
C ILE A 221 -18.86 16.58 17.91
N VAL A 222 -20.01 15.93 17.75
CA VAL A 222 -21.34 16.56 17.81
C VAL A 222 -22.11 15.99 18.99
N GLY A 223 -22.92 16.82 19.66
CA GLY A 223 -23.93 16.31 20.59
C GLY A 223 -25.04 15.62 19.82
N VAL A 224 -24.80 14.40 19.32
CA VAL A 224 -25.82 13.61 18.65
C VAL A 224 -26.71 12.98 19.73
N PRO A 225 -28.05 13.18 19.72
CA PRO A 225 -28.95 12.41 20.56
C PRO A 225 -28.76 10.91 20.29
N SER A 226 -28.94 10.07 21.31
CA SER A 226 -28.67 8.61 21.34
C SER A 226 -29.24 7.76 20.20
N ASP A 227 -30.07 8.34 19.32
CA ASP A 227 -30.95 7.62 18.41
C ASP A 227 -30.51 7.69 16.93
N LYS A 228 -29.39 8.37 16.63
CA LYS A 228 -28.78 8.32 15.28
C LYS A 228 -27.62 7.35 15.27
N THR A 229 -27.88 6.15 14.74
CA THR A 229 -26.86 5.16 14.40
C THR A 229 -25.81 5.77 13.49
N THR A 230 -24.57 5.44 13.77
CA THR A 230 -23.41 5.96 13.05
C THR A 230 -22.98 4.89 12.06
N HIS A 231 -23.20 5.14 10.77
CA HIS A 231 -22.80 4.21 9.72
C HIS A 231 -21.34 4.49 9.33
N LEU A 232 -20.49 3.49 9.55
CA LEU A 232 -19.19 3.38 8.88
C LEU A 232 -19.45 2.58 7.62
N ASP A 233 -19.41 3.25 6.47
CA ASP A 233 -19.65 2.60 5.19
C ASP A 233 -18.32 2.26 4.52
N GLY A 234 -18.32 1.11 3.85
CA GLY A 234 -17.14 0.55 3.22
C GLY A 234 -17.12 0.75 1.70
N GLN A 235 -18.09 1.43 1.09
CA GLN A 235 -18.23 1.42 -0.37
C GLN A 235 -17.77 2.72 -1.06
N ARG A 236 -17.04 2.54 -2.15
CA ARG A 236 -17.48 3.04 -3.47
C ARG A 236 -17.49 1.87 -4.43
#